data_AF-A0A918FI63-F1
#
_entry.id   AF-A0A918FI63-F1
#
_cell.length_a   1.000
_cell.length_b   1.000
_cell.length_c   1.000
_cell.angle_alpha   90.00
_cell.angle_beta   90.00
_cell.angle_gamma   90.00
#
_symmetry.space_group_name_H-M   'P 1'
#
loop_
_entity.id
_entity.type
_entity.pdbx_description
1 polymer ?
#
loop_
_entity_poly.entity_id
_entity_poly.type
_entity_poly.pdbx_seq_one_letter_code
_entity_poly.pdbx_strand_id
1 'polypeptide(L)'
;MFLAVITAYVMRLYPTPLIVQGDIRWAESFADLRYVPMLTVLLGYGPRWTLLTALLMLLPDVMYSVIDHHPEDLIAPLVTSIGVVTLGTIFTTPMNVLHFPWRQVWWRLLPVLLPVGLPFLLYPGGLLGAWEAVLLILSNLLGFMMGAQVNRSRFKMLAISSRLSKQAHTDALTGLWNRRQFEYDLDTLKPGGWVLVIDLDHFKTINDRFGHDVGDEYLVGAATALNRSLPNNERAYRLGGEEFAVLLGAALPGEPDTAETARQVAEAVLLHMREVSHPSSANRHLTCSLGMARLFSDETPQSAQRRADLALFRAKANGRNRSEVAGSAAEPLVLPEQDSRALEPLFLEKLKSSIDLTTSDRDLTDEEWTNLLQIAILSVPNAELGSIDVRQGEFFVQRAQIGYSDELLGLHYSRAEQLYWYGLGEKNWVQGEPRTMLGDEIVQRSSMPASEHLSDFERSGRIYELKATLCLPLLLDGEVIAHLNLDRVSDSRPFSEQDLRIARIFADQVTVLAAAARRREAWNRFTQTSPAEPG
;
A
#
# COMPACT_ATOMS: atom_id res chain seq x y z
N MET A 1 -15.92 -30.47 10.24
CA MET A 1 -17.01 -29.95 9.38
C MET A 1 -16.71 -30.15 7.89
N PHE A 2 -15.61 -29.64 7.33
CA PHE A 2 -15.27 -29.80 5.91
C PHE A 2 -15.11 -31.27 5.46
N LEU A 3 -14.49 -32.11 6.31
CA LEU A 3 -14.37 -33.56 6.07
C LEU A 3 -15.74 -34.25 6.03
N ALA A 4 -16.66 -33.87 6.92
CA ALA A 4 -18.00 -34.44 7.00
C ALA A 4 -18.88 -34.05 5.80
N VAL A 5 -18.68 -32.84 5.24
CA VAL A 5 -19.34 -32.39 4.02
C VAL A 5 -18.82 -33.15 2.80
N ILE A 6 -17.51 -33.43 2.73
CA ILE A 6 -16.94 -34.28 1.66
C ILE A 6 -17.45 -35.72 1.78
N THR A 7 -17.48 -36.28 2.99
CA THR A 7 -18.02 -37.63 3.22
C THR A 7 -19.50 -37.73 2.84
N ALA A 8 -20.32 -36.73 3.20
CA ALA A 8 -21.73 -36.68 2.82
C ALA A 8 -21.95 -36.45 1.31
N TYR A 9 -21.07 -35.70 0.65
CA TYR A 9 -21.14 -35.48 -0.80
C TYR A 9 -20.71 -36.73 -1.59
N VAL A 10 -19.73 -37.46 -1.09
CA VAL A 10 -19.28 -38.76 -1.65
C VAL A 10 -20.32 -39.86 -1.45
N MET A 11 -21.05 -39.87 -0.32
CA MET A 11 -22.18 -40.78 -0.06
C MET A 11 -23.32 -40.67 -1.08
N ARG A 12 -23.50 -39.49 -1.70
CA ARG A 12 -24.63 -39.23 -2.61
C ARG A 12 -24.36 -39.63 -4.07
N LEU A 13 -23.11 -39.96 -4.42
CA LEU A 13 -22.67 -40.17 -5.79
C LEU A 13 -22.29 -41.63 -6.12
N TYR A 14 -22.18 -42.52 -5.14
CA TYR A 14 -21.73 -43.90 -5.38
C TYR A 14 -22.55 -44.90 -4.55
N PRO A 15 -23.55 -45.59 -5.14
CA PRO A 15 -24.06 -46.82 -4.54
C PRO A 15 -22.94 -47.87 -4.54
N THR A 16 -22.67 -48.44 -3.36
CA THR A 16 -21.85 -49.64 -3.21
C THR A 16 -22.45 -50.77 -4.07
N PRO A 17 -21.63 -51.64 -4.70
CA PRO A 17 -22.17 -52.83 -5.33
C PRO A 17 -22.82 -53.69 -4.24
N LEU A 18 -24.13 -53.90 -4.36
CA LEU A 18 -24.90 -54.81 -3.51
C LEU A 18 -24.59 -56.25 -3.92
N ILE A 19 -24.15 -57.09 -2.96
CA ILE A 19 -24.12 -58.54 -3.17
C ILE A 19 -25.29 -59.14 -2.38
N VAL A 20 -26.44 -59.29 -3.05
CA VAL A 20 -27.59 -59.98 -2.45
C VAL A 20 -27.85 -61.26 -3.23
N GLN A 21 -27.77 -62.40 -2.54
CA GLN A 21 -28.20 -63.72 -3.01
C GLN A 21 -27.62 -64.18 -4.37
N GLY A 22 -26.33 -63.95 -4.62
CA GLY A 22 -25.65 -64.51 -5.81
C GLY A 22 -25.95 -63.81 -7.14
N ASP A 23 -26.74 -62.73 -7.13
CA ASP A 23 -26.91 -61.83 -8.26
C ASP A 23 -26.36 -60.44 -7.91
N ILE A 24 -25.34 -59.98 -8.65
CA ILE A 24 -24.83 -58.61 -8.56
C ILE A 24 -25.89 -57.69 -9.16
N ARG A 25 -26.59 -56.90 -8.33
CA ARG A 25 -27.37 -55.78 -8.86
C ARG A 25 -26.40 -54.67 -9.24
N TRP A 26 -26.17 -54.53 -10.54
CA TRP A 26 -25.35 -53.50 -11.19
C TRP A 26 -25.88 -52.09 -10.90
N ALA A 27 -25.61 -51.57 -9.72
CA ALA A 27 -25.78 -50.15 -9.45
C ALA A 27 -24.60 -49.41 -10.09
N GLU A 28 -24.89 -48.75 -11.22
CA GLU A 28 -24.27 -47.62 -11.97
C GLU A 28 -22.91 -46.98 -11.56
N SER A 29 -22.05 -47.62 -10.77
CA SER A 29 -20.85 -47.04 -10.19
C SER A 29 -19.59 -47.45 -10.96
N PHE A 30 -19.29 -46.75 -12.06
CA PHE A 30 -18.09 -47.01 -12.86
C PHE A 30 -16.75 -46.63 -12.18
N ALA A 31 -16.74 -46.01 -10.99
CA ALA A 31 -15.51 -45.64 -10.28
C ALA A 31 -15.70 -45.40 -8.77
N ASP A 32 -15.26 -46.30 -7.88
CA ASP A 32 -15.25 -46.03 -6.43
C ASP A 32 -13.99 -45.25 -6.02
N LEU A 33 -14.07 -43.92 -5.92
CA LEU A 33 -12.94 -43.04 -5.57
C LEU A 33 -12.77 -42.81 -4.06
N ARG A 34 -13.49 -43.55 -3.21
CA ARG A 34 -13.42 -43.40 -1.74
C ARG A 34 -12.02 -43.67 -1.18
N TYR A 35 -11.15 -44.35 -1.91
CA TYR A 35 -9.78 -44.63 -1.47
C TYR A 35 -8.79 -43.50 -1.76
N VAL A 36 -9.14 -42.52 -2.61
CA VAL A 36 -8.26 -41.38 -2.94
C VAL A 36 -7.89 -40.51 -1.71
N PRO A 37 -8.84 -40.16 -0.81
CA PRO A 37 -8.50 -39.47 0.45
C PRO A 37 -7.59 -40.28 1.36
N MET A 38 -7.78 -41.61 1.46
CA MET A 38 -6.90 -42.48 2.24
C MET A 38 -5.47 -42.44 1.70
N LEU A 39 -5.28 -42.54 0.39
CA LEU A 39 -3.95 -42.45 -0.23
C LEU A 39 -3.29 -41.08 0.00
N THR A 40 -4.09 -40.01 -0.03
CA THR A 40 -3.62 -38.64 0.24
C THR A 40 -3.14 -38.50 1.68
N VAL A 41 -3.91 -39.01 2.65
CA VAL A 41 -3.56 -38.97 4.07
C VAL A 41 -2.36 -39.87 4.36
N LEU A 42 -2.29 -41.03 3.74
CA LEU A 42 -1.18 -41.98 3.86
C LEU A 42 0.15 -41.36 3.45
N LEU A 43 0.18 -40.70 2.29
CA LEU A 43 1.41 -40.09 1.79
C LEU A 43 1.80 -38.82 2.54
N GLY A 44 0.83 -38.01 2.97
CA GLY A 44 1.10 -36.73 3.65
C GLY A 44 1.36 -36.85 5.15
N TYR A 45 0.63 -37.74 5.83
CA TYR A 45 0.58 -37.79 7.29
C TYR A 45 0.93 -39.17 7.86
N GLY A 46 0.97 -40.21 7.02
CA GLY A 46 1.38 -41.56 7.39
C GLY A 46 0.23 -42.49 7.80
N PRO A 47 0.57 -43.74 8.15
CA PRO A 47 -0.41 -44.83 8.29
C PRO A 47 -1.37 -44.65 9.48
N ARG A 48 -0.93 -44.03 10.58
CA ARG A 48 -1.78 -43.77 11.76
C ARG A 48 -3.02 -42.92 11.44
N TRP A 49 -2.87 -41.90 10.60
CA TRP A 49 -3.98 -41.04 10.20
C TRP A 49 -4.82 -41.67 9.08
N THR A 50 -4.19 -42.55 8.30
CA THR A 50 -4.87 -43.35 7.28
C THR A 50 -5.83 -44.34 7.93
N LEU A 51 -5.42 -44.98 9.04
CA LEU A 51 -6.28 -45.87 9.83
C LEU A 51 -7.52 -45.13 10.36
N LEU A 52 -7.35 -43.91 10.88
CA LEU A 52 -8.48 -43.08 11.31
C LEU A 52 -9.42 -42.74 10.14
N THR A 53 -8.85 -42.41 8.98
CA THR A 53 -9.63 -42.11 7.77
C THR A 53 -10.40 -43.36 7.29
N ALA A 54 -9.77 -44.53 7.32
CA ALA A 54 -10.39 -45.81 7.00
C ALA A 54 -11.57 -46.12 7.93
N LEU A 55 -11.40 -45.92 9.24
CA LEU A 55 -12.46 -46.15 10.23
C LEU A 55 -13.68 -45.26 9.97
N LEU A 56 -13.45 -43.98 9.66
CA LEU A 56 -14.50 -43.03 9.31
C LEU A 56 -15.20 -43.37 7.99
N MET A 57 -14.47 -43.94 7.04
CA MET A 57 -15.01 -44.36 5.75
C MET A 57 -15.80 -45.66 5.81
N LEU A 58 -15.50 -46.54 6.78
CA LEU A 58 -16.26 -47.78 7.01
C LEU A 58 -17.56 -47.54 7.78
N LEU A 59 -17.67 -46.43 8.52
CA LEU A 59 -18.85 -46.14 9.35
C LEU A 59 -20.18 -46.17 8.56
N PRO A 60 -20.28 -45.61 7.34
CA PRO A 60 -21.48 -45.71 6.51
C PRO A 60 -21.80 -47.14 6.08
N ASP A 61 -20.79 -47.92 5.70
CA ASP A 61 -20.96 -49.31 5.26
C ASP A 61 -21.44 -50.19 6.44
N VAL A 62 -20.91 -49.95 7.65
CA VAL A 62 -21.36 -50.60 8.89
C VAL A 62 -22.81 -50.22 9.22
N MET A 63 -23.16 -48.93 9.15
CA MET A 63 -24.54 -48.50 9.41
C MET A 63 -25.52 -49.10 8.41
N TYR A 64 -25.16 -49.12 7.13
CA TYR A 64 -25.99 -49.71 6.07
C TYR A 64 -26.18 -51.21 6.29
N SER A 65 -25.09 -51.94 6.51
CA SER A 65 -25.10 -53.39 6.76
C SER A 65 -25.94 -53.78 7.98
N VAL A 66 -25.92 -52.97 9.04
CA VAL A 66 -26.75 -53.19 10.24
C VAL A 66 -28.23 -52.89 10.00
N ILE A 67 -28.56 -51.85 9.22
CA ILE A 67 -29.94 -51.47 8.92
C ILE A 67 -30.61 -52.49 8.00
N ASP A 68 -29.92 -52.90 6.93
CA ASP A 68 -30.46 -53.80 5.90
C ASP A 68 -30.19 -55.30 6.19
N HIS A 69 -29.56 -55.63 7.33
CA HIS A 69 -29.30 -57.01 7.80
C HIS A 69 -28.42 -57.86 6.85
N HIS A 70 -27.49 -57.23 6.14
CA HIS A 70 -26.54 -57.86 5.22
C HIS A 70 -25.09 -57.69 5.72
N PRO A 71 -24.61 -58.50 6.69
CA PRO A 71 -23.24 -58.42 7.22
C PRO A 71 -22.15 -58.76 6.18
N GLU A 72 -22.49 -59.53 5.16
CA GLU A 72 -21.61 -59.91 4.05
C GLU A 72 -21.09 -58.71 3.24
N ASP A 73 -21.85 -57.62 3.16
CA ASP A 73 -21.49 -56.41 2.42
C ASP A 73 -20.31 -55.66 3.07
N LEU A 74 -19.99 -55.94 4.33
CA LEU A 74 -18.87 -55.33 5.03
C LEU A 74 -17.52 -55.97 4.68
N ILE A 75 -17.51 -57.17 4.09
CA ILE A 75 -16.28 -57.94 3.84
C ILE A 75 -15.36 -57.20 2.86
N ALA A 76 -15.89 -56.78 1.70
CA ALA A 76 -15.13 -56.10 0.66
C ALA A 76 -14.51 -54.76 1.12
N PRO A 77 -15.25 -53.82 1.73
CA PRO A 77 -14.68 -52.55 2.19
C PRO A 77 -13.70 -52.73 3.35
N LEU A 78 -13.92 -53.71 4.24
CA LEU A 78 -13.00 -54.03 5.33
C LEU A 78 -11.67 -54.59 4.82
N VAL A 79 -11.71 -55.59 3.92
CA VAL A 79 -10.52 -56.18 3.30
C VAL A 79 -9.73 -55.11 2.53
N THR A 80 -10.43 -54.27 1.78
CA THR A 80 -9.81 -53.18 1.01
C THR A 80 -9.12 -52.17 1.94
N SER A 81 -9.81 -51.72 2.99
CA SER A 81 -9.28 -50.73 3.94
C SER A 81 -8.07 -51.27 4.72
N ILE A 82 -8.14 -52.51 5.20
CA ILE A 82 -7.03 -53.19 5.87
C ILE A 82 -5.85 -53.35 4.93
N GLY A 83 -6.10 -53.76 3.68
CA GLY A 83 -5.06 -53.92 2.66
C GLY A 83 -4.37 -52.60 2.33
N VAL A 84 -5.12 -51.51 2.10
CA VAL A 84 -4.58 -50.18 1.81
C VAL A 84 -3.72 -49.66 2.97
N VAL A 85 -4.17 -49.84 4.22
CA VAL A 85 -3.38 -49.41 5.40
C VAL A 85 -2.13 -50.26 5.57
N THR A 86 -2.24 -51.58 5.44
CA THR A 86 -1.12 -52.52 5.61
C THR A 86 -0.06 -52.33 4.53
N LEU A 87 -0.45 -52.40 3.26
CA LEU A 87 0.46 -52.20 2.13
C LEU A 87 0.96 -50.75 2.09
N GLY A 88 0.13 -49.78 2.49
CA GLY A 88 0.54 -48.40 2.66
C GLY A 88 1.68 -48.24 3.66
N THR A 89 1.59 -48.92 4.81
CA THR A 89 2.64 -48.90 5.84
C THR A 89 3.96 -49.51 5.35
N ILE A 90 3.88 -50.52 4.47
CA ILE A 90 5.05 -51.25 3.94
C ILE A 90 5.71 -50.48 2.78
N PHE A 91 4.91 -49.97 1.84
CA PHE A 91 5.39 -49.44 0.57
C PHE A 91 5.47 -47.90 0.53
N THR A 92 4.93 -47.20 1.53
CA THR A 92 4.97 -45.74 1.58
C THR A 92 5.66 -45.22 2.83
N THR A 93 6.70 -44.42 2.62
CA THR A 93 7.20 -43.49 3.63
C THR A 93 6.46 -42.16 3.51
N PRO A 94 6.16 -41.45 4.62
CA PRO A 94 5.59 -40.11 4.56
C PRO A 94 6.48 -39.20 3.72
N MET A 95 5.91 -38.52 2.74
CA MET A 95 6.65 -37.68 1.80
C MET A 95 6.03 -36.29 1.74
N ASN A 96 6.87 -35.30 1.48
CA ASN A 96 6.40 -33.95 1.23
C ASN A 96 5.68 -33.89 -0.12
N VAL A 97 4.35 -33.81 -0.09
CA VAL A 97 3.44 -33.83 -1.26
C VAL A 97 3.80 -32.76 -2.31
N LEU A 98 4.51 -31.70 -1.90
CA LEU A 98 4.98 -30.62 -2.78
C LEU A 98 6.12 -31.03 -3.72
N HIS A 99 6.96 -31.99 -3.33
CA HIS A 99 8.19 -32.40 -4.04
C HIS A 99 8.05 -33.77 -4.71
N PHE A 100 6.83 -34.13 -5.07
CA PHE A 100 6.46 -35.46 -5.56
C PHE A 100 7.24 -35.87 -6.83
N PRO A 101 8.11 -36.88 -6.77
CA PRO A 101 8.84 -37.35 -7.94
C PRO A 101 7.93 -38.28 -8.75
N TRP A 102 7.21 -37.74 -9.75
CA TRP A 102 6.20 -38.46 -10.55
C TRP A 102 6.67 -39.81 -11.13
N ARG A 103 7.97 -39.95 -11.40
CA ARG A 103 8.57 -41.21 -11.88
C ARG A 103 8.54 -42.34 -10.84
N GLN A 104 8.44 -42.02 -9.55
CA GLN A 104 8.48 -42.99 -8.46
C GLN A 104 7.12 -43.39 -7.88
N VAL A 105 6.06 -42.73 -8.36
CA VAL A 105 4.72 -42.80 -7.78
C VAL A 105 4.07 -44.14 -8.06
N TRP A 106 4.21 -44.62 -9.29
CA TRP A 106 3.55 -45.85 -9.74
C TRP A 106 3.98 -47.07 -8.95
N TRP A 107 5.28 -47.23 -8.67
CA TRP A 107 5.77 -48.39 -7.91
C TRP A 107 5.43 -48.34 -6.41
N ARG A 108 5.09 -47.16 -5.87
CA ARG A 108 4.62 -47.02 -4.49
C ARG A 108 3.10 -47.16 -4.36
N LEU A 109 2.34 -46.64 -5.32
CA LEU A 109 0.88 -46.64 -5.28
C LEU A 109 0.25 -47.92 -5.82
N LEU A 110 0.86 -48.54 -6.83
CA LEU A 110 0.29 -49.74 -7.46
C LEU A 110 0.10 -50.89 -6.45
N PRO A 111 1.08 -51.23 -5.58
CA PRO A 111 0.87 -52.26 -4.56
C PRO A 111 -0.24 -51.89 -3.58
N VAL A 112 -0.33 -50.61 -3.17
CA VAL A 112 -1.31 -50.11 -2.21
C VAL A 112 -2.74 -50.14 -2.76
N LEU A 113 -2.89 -50.10 -4.09
CA LEU A 113 -4.18 -50.16 -4.77
C LEU A 113 -4.64 -51.59 -5.10
N LEU A 114 -3.76 -52.60 -5.07
CA LEU A 114 -4.16 -54.00 -5.30
C LEU A 114 -5.33 -54.47 -4.42
N PRO A 115 -5.43 -54.11 -3.13
CA PRO A 115 -6.56 -54.47 -2.28
C PRO A 115 -7.90 -53.92 -2.77
N VAL A 116 -7.91 -52.83 -3.54
CA VAL A 116 -9.13 -52.23 -4.11
C VAL A 116 -9.74 -53.14 -5.19
N GLY A 117 -8.90 -53.85 -5.94
CA GLY A 117 -9.34 -54.81 -6.96
C GLY A 117 -9.52 -56.24 -6.43
N LEU A 118 -8.99 -56.56 -5.24
CA LEU A 118 -8.94 -57.93 -4.70
C LEU A 118 -10.33 -58.58 -4.52
N PRO A 119 -11.37 -57.90 -4.01
CA PRO A 119 -12.69 -58.50 -3.86
C PRO A 119 -13.29 -59.01 -5.18
N PHE A 120 -13.03 -58.32 -6.30
CA PHE A 120 -13.53 -58.67 -7.62
C PHE A 120 -12.82 -59.90 -8.22
N LEU A 121 -11.59 -60.17 -7.79
CA LEU A 121 -10.84 -61.37 -8.18
C LEU A 121 -11.26 -62.61 -7.38
N LEU A 122 -11.79 -62.41 -6.17
CA LEU A 122 -12.23 -63.49 -5.28
C LEU A 122 -13.70 -63.89 -5.51
N TYR A 123 -14.47 -63.06 -6.22
CA TYR A 123 -15.84 -63.35 -6.62
C TYR A 123 -15.86 -64.14 -7.94
N PRO A 124 -16.82 -65.07 -8.17
CA PRO A 124 -16.86 -65.94 -9.35
C PRO A 124 -17.21 -65.25 -10.69
N GLY A 125 -16.61 -64.10 -11.00
CA GLY A 125 -16.81 -63.33 -12.25
C GLY A 125 -15.80 -63.61 -13.38
N GLY A 126 -14.74 -64.39 -13.12
CA GLY A 126 -13.74 -64.74 -14.13
C GLY A 126 -13.04 -63.53 -14.77
N LEU A 127 -12.94 -63.50 -16.10
CA LEU A 127 -12.28 -62.42 -16.85
C LEU A 127 -12.97 -61.04 -16.68
N LEU A 128 -14.29 -61.02 -16.48
CA LEU A 128 -15.05 -59.79 -16.27
C LEU A 128 -14.65 -59.13 -14.94
N GLY A 129 -14.61 -59.90 -13.84
CA GLY A 129 -14.17 -59.40 -12.54
C GLY A 129 -12.71 -58.93 -12.53
N ALA A 130 -11.83 -59.58 -13.30
CA ALA A 130 -10.46 -59.12 -13.49
C ALA A 130 -10.37 -57.77 -14.22
N TRP A 131 -11.22 -57.54 -15.22
CA TRP A 131 -11.29 -56.26 -15.93
C TRP A 131 -11.80 -55.14 -15.03
N GLU A 132 -12.82 -55.41 -14.22
CA GLU A 132 -13.36 -54.47 -13.24
C GLU A 132 -12.34 -54.07 -12.17
N ALA A 133 -11.58 -55.04 -11.65
CA ALA A 133 -10.48 -54.78 -10.73
C ALA A 133 -9.45 -53.81 -11.33
N VAL A 134 -9.11 -53.99 -12.62
CA VAL A 134 -8.19 -53.09 -13.34
C VAL A 134 -8.79 -51.68 -13.48
N LEU A 135 -10.05 -51.56 -13.87
CA LEU A 135 -10.72 -50.26 -14.02
C LEU A 135 -10.81 -49.49 -12.69
N LEU A 136 -11.06 -50.17 -11.57
CA LEU A 136 -11.12 -49.56 -10.24
C LEU A 136 -9.75 -49.09 -9.75
N ILE A 137 -8.71 -49.88 -9.99
CA ILE A 137 -7.33 -49.47 -9.69
C ILE A 137 -6.95 -48.25 -10.53
N LEU A 138 -7.22 -48.27 -11.84
CA LEU A 138 -6.90 -47.17 -12.75
C LEU A 138 -7.68 -45.88 -12.43
N SER A 139 -8.95 -45.98 -12.06
CA SER A 139 -9.78 -44.81 -11.71
C SER A 139 -9.33 -44.15 -10.39
N ASN A 140 -9.03 -44.93 -9.34
CA ASN A 140 -8.46 -44.39 -8.10
C ASN A 140 -7.08 -43.76 -8.32
N LEU A 141 -6.29 -44.38 -9.19
CA LEU A 141 -4.99 -43.88 -9.58
C LEU A 141 -5.09 -42.54 -10.31
N LEU A 142 -6.01 -42.43 -11.28
CA LEU A 142 -6.29 -41.19 -11.99
C LEU A 142 -6.85 -40.10 -11.05
N GLY A 143 -7.79 -40.46 -10.16
CA GLY A 143 -8.36 -39.56 -9.17
C GLY A 143 -7.32 -39.00 -8.20
N PHE A 144 -6.40 -39.86 -7.73
CA PHE A 144 -5.27 -39.42 -6.91
C PHE A 144 -4.34 -38.46 -7.68
N MET A 145 -4.00 -38.77 -8.93
CA MET A 145 -3.15 -37.92 -9.77
C MET A 145 -3.78 -36.53 -9.98
N MET A 146 -5.07 -36.47 -10.29
CA MET A 146 -5.81 -35.22 -10.44
C MET A 146 -5.86 -34.42 -9.13
N GLY A 147 -6.18 -35.07 -8.01
CA GLY A 147 -6.21 -34.44 -6.69
C GLY A 147 -4.85 -33.88 -6.26
N ALA A 148 -3.78 -34.64 -6.48
CA ALA A 148 -2.41 -34.21 -6.21
C ALA A 148 -2.02 -33.00 -7.07
N GLN A 149 -2.38 -32.99 -8.36
CA GLN A 149 -2.11 -31.87 -9.26
C GLN A 149 -2.87 -30.60 -8.85
N VAL A 150 -4.15 -30.70 -8.50
CA VAL A 150 -4.96 -29.56 -8.03
C VAL A 150 -4.38 -28.98 -6.74
N ASN A 151 -4.04 -29.83 -5.77
CA ASN A 151 -3.44 -29.38 -4.51
C ASN A 151 -2.08 -28.73 -4.74
N ARG A 152 -1.24 -29.28 -5.63
CA ARG A 152 0.03 -28.66 -6.01
C ARG A 152 -0.17 -27.27 -6.60
N SER A 153 -1.14 -27.10 -7.50
CA SER A 153 -1.48 -25.79 -8.08
C SER A 153 -1.97 -24.80 -7.03
N ARG A 154 -2.81 -25.24 -6.10
CA ARG A 154 -3.29 -24.40 -4.97
C ARG A 154 -2.16 -23.95 -4.06
N PHE A 155 -1.26 -24.85 -3.66
CA PHE A 155 -0.12 -24.47 -2.83
C PHE A 155 0.83 -23.52 -3.55
N LYS A 156 1.08 -23.72 -4.85
CA LYS A 156 1.86 -22.76 -5.66
C LYS A 156 1.18 -21.40 -5.69
N MET A 157 -0.14 -21.35 -5.89
CA MET A 157 -0.91 -20.12 -5.91
C MET A 157 -0.87 -19.41 -4.55
N LEU A 158 -1.03 -20.14 -3.44
CA LEU A 158 -0.90 -19.59 -2.09
C LEU A 158 0.52 -19.06 -1.80
N ALA A 159 1.56 -19.76 -2.25
CA ALA A 159 2.94 -19.32 -2.11
C ALA A 159 3.22 -18.05 -2.94
N ILE A 160 2.73 -17.99 -4.18
CA ILE A 160 2.81 -16.79 -5.03
C ILE A 160 2.02 -15.64 -4.38
N SER A 161 0.80 -15.89 -3.90
CA SER A 161 -0.02 -14.90 -3.20
C SER A 161 0.66 -14.38 -1.93
N SER A 162 1.33 -15.24 -1.16
CA SER A 162 2.07 -14.83 0.04
C SER A 162 3.31 -14.01 -0.33
N ARG A 163 4.02 -14.35 -1.41
CA ARG A 163 5.16 -13.58 -1.91
C ARG A 163 4.73 -12.22 -2.48
N LEU A 164 3.61 -12.18 -3.22
CA LEU A 164 2.99 -10.95 -3.70
C LEU A 164 2.50 -10.08 -2.53
N SER A 165 1.94 -10.67 -1.48
CA SER A 165 1.52 -9.95 -0.28
C SER A 165 2.72 -9.36 0.49
N LYS A 166 3.82 -10.10 0.68
CA LYS A 166 5.05 -9.54 1.26
C LYS A 166 5.63 -8.43 0.38
N GLN A 167 5.73 -8.63 -0.94
CA GLN A 167 6.16 -7.60 -1.88
C GLN A 167 5.19 -6.41 -1.97
N ALA A 168 3.93 -6.56 -1.56
CA ALA A 168 2.95 -5.47 -1.57
C ALA A 168 3.09 -4.52 -0.38
N HIS A 169 3.71 -4.96 0.72
CA HIS A 169 3.76 -4.21 1.99
C HIS A 169 5.16 -3.91 2.53
N THR A 170 6.24 -4.54 2.01
CA THR A 170 7.61 -4.25 2.43
C THR A 170 8.46 -3.65 1.31
N ASP A 171 9.40 -2.77 1.67
CA ASP A 171 10.41 -2.22 0.76
C ASP A 171 11.46 -3.29 0.43
N ALA A 172 11.75 -3.46 -0.86
CA ALA A 172 12.59 -4.57 -1.35
C ALA A 172 14.08 -4.42 -0.98
N LEU A 173 14.56 -3.18 -0.78
CA LEU A 173 15.96 -2.92 -0.44
C LEU A 173 16.20 -3.04 1.06
N THR A 174 15.38 -2.37 1.86
CA THR A 174 15.61 -2.22 3.32
C THR A 174 14.92 -3.29 4.16
N GLY A 175 13.91 -3.97 3.62
CA GLY A 175 13.07 -4.92 4.35
C GLY A 175 12.10 -4.28 5.36
N LEU A 176 12.07 -2.94 5.46
CA LEU A 176 11.06 -2.21 6.23
C LEU A 176 9.69 -2.30 5.57
N TRP A 177 8.65 -1.86 6.28
CA TRP A 177 7.34 -1.65 5.67
C TRP A 177 7.43 -0.52 4.62
N ASN A 178 6.68 -0.64 3.54
CA ASN A 178 6.69 0.35 2.47
C ASN A 178 5.65 1.45 2.71
N ARG A 179 5.68 2.47 1.84
CA ARG A 179 4.72 3.58 1.83
C ARG A 179 3.25 3.14 1.86
N ARG A 180 2.87 2.10 1.11
CA ARG A 180 1.48 1.61 1.08
C ARG A 180 1.05 1.09 2.45
N GLN A 181 1.92 0.36 3.15
CA GLN A 181 1.61 -0.11 4.50
C GLN A 181 1.57 1.06 5.49
N PHE A 182 2.47 2.03 5.35
CA PHE A 182 2.46 3.25 6.16
C PHE A 182 1.13 4.00 6.05
N GLU A 183 0.65 4.25 4.82
CA GLU A 183 -0.63 4.94 4.58
C GLU A 183 -1.80 4.20 5.23
N TYR A 184 -1.83 2.87 5.11
CA TYR A 184 -2.84 2.04 5.77
C TYR A 184 -2.76 2.11 7.30
N ASP A 185 -1.56 1.98 7.88
CA ASP A 185 -1.39 1.99 9.34
C ASP A 185 -1.65 3.41 9.92
N LEU A 186 -1.32 4.46 9.17
CA LEU A 186 -1.61 5.87 9.51
C LEU A 186 -3.12 6.12 9.64
N ASP A 187 -3.93 5.62 8.70
CA ASP A 187 -5.39 5.74 8.76
C ASP A 187 -6.01 5.09 10.01
N THR A 188 -5.32 4.10 10.58
CA THR A 188 -5.78 3.40 11.79
C THR A 188 -5.26 4.01 13.09
N LEU A 189 -4.36 4.99 13.01
CA LEU A 189 -3.75 5.65 14.16
C LEU A 189 -4.83 6.34 15.01
N LYS A 190 -4.75 6.16 16.33
CA LYS A 190 -5.73 6.73 17.27
C LYS A 190 -5.22 8.06 17.85
N PRO A 191 -6.14 8.97 18.22
CA PRO A 191 -5.77 10.19 18.95
C PRO A 191 -4.88 9.89 20.15
N GLY A 192 -3.83 10.68 20.32
CA GLY A 192 -2.75 10.46 21.27
C GLY A 192 -1.53 9.72 20.69
N GLY A 193 -1.66 9.07 19.53
CA GLY A 193 -0.53 8.50 18.80
C GLY A 193 0.40 9.57 18.21
N TRP A 194 1.57 9.15 17.72
CA TRP A 194 2.57 10.04 17.16
C TRP A 194 3.02 9.60 15.77
N VAL A 195 3.24 10.59 14.91
CA VAL A 195 3.83 10.44 13.58
C VAL A 195 5.21 11.05 13.60
N LEU A 196 6.22 10.26 13.23
CA LEU A 196 7.60 10.71 13.07
C LEU A 196 7.99 10.52 11.61
N VAL A 197 8.41 11.59 10.95
CA VAL A 197 8.96 11.55 9.58
C VAL A 197 10.45 11.84 9.67
N ILE A 198 11.24 11.01 9.00
CA ILE A 198 12.70 10.98 9.09
C ILE A 198 13.28 11.09 7.67
N ASP A 199 14.34 11.87 7.51
CA ASP A 199 15.04 11.99 6.24
C ASP A 199 16.56 12.01 6.46
N LEU A 200 17.29 11.26 5.63
CA LEU A 200 18.75 11.15 5.75
C LEU A 200 19.44 12.41 5.20
N ASP A 201 20.25 13.04 6.03
CA ASP A 201 20.90 14.30 5.67
C ASP A 201 22.00 14.06 4.62
N HIS A 202 21.99 14.87 3.56
CA HIS A 202 23.01 14.85 2.51
C HIS A 202 23.16 13.49 1.79
N PHE A 203 22.09 12.68 1.74
CA PHE A 203 22.12 11.36 1.12
C PHE A 203 22.49 11.41 -0.37
N LYS A 204 21.95 12.38 -1.12
CA LYS A 204 22.37 12.61 -2.52
C LYS A 204 23.87 12.81 -2.67
N THR A 205 24.52 13.55 -1.76
CA THR A 205 25.98 13.73 -1.79
C THR A 205 26.74 12.41 -1.56
N ILE A 206 26.15 11.46 -0.82
CA ILE A 206 26.72 10.12 -0.66
C ILE A 206 26.63 9.38 -2.01
N ASN A 207 25.46 9.39 -2.66
CA ASN A 207 25.27 8.78 -3.98
C ASN A 207 26.21 9.38 -5.04
N ASP A 208 26.28 10.71 -5.12
CA ASP A 208 27.10 11.41 -6.12
C ASP A 208 28.59 11.12 -5.95
N ARG A 209 29.05 10.91 -4.71
CA ARG A 209 30.48 10.72 -4.40
C ARG A 209 30.92 9.26 -4.44
N PHE A 210 30.07 8.33 -4.02
CA PHE A 210 30.44 6.94 -3.80
C PHE A 210 29.65 5.94 -4.65
N GLY A 211 28.69 6.43 -5.44
CA GLY A 211 27.81 5.62 -6.27
C GLY A 211 26.59 5.10 -5.52
N HIS A 212 25.57 4.70 -6.29
CA HIS A 212 24.30 4.20 -5.75
C HIS A 212 24.45 2.92 -4.94
N ASP A 213 25.37 2.02 -5.27
CA ASP A 213 25.60 0.78 -4.51
C ASP A 213 25.97 1.07 -3.05
N VAL A 214 26.83 2.08 -2.82
CA VAL A 214 27.20 2.51 -1.46
C VAL A 214 26.03 3.22 -0.78
N GLY A 215 25.25 4.01 -1.53
CA GLY A 215 24.03 4.61 -1.03
C GLY A 215 23.00 3.58 -0.54
N ASP A 216 22.84 2.49 -1.29
CA ASP A 216 21.97 1.37 -0.94
C ASP A 216 22.41 0.70 0.37
N GLU A 217 23.73 0.51 0.57
CA GLU A 217 24.26 0.02 1.84
C GLU A 217 23.97 0.98 3.02
N TYR A 218 24.05 2.29 2.79
CA TYR A 218 23.66 3.29 3.78
C TYR A 218 22.16 3.23 4.11
N LEU A 219 21.29 3.00 3.12
CA LEU A 219 19.85 2.83 3.34
C LEU A 219 19.54 1.56 4.16
N VAL A 220 20.24 0.46 3.88
CA VAL A 220 20.13 -0.79 4.67
C VAL A 220 20.65 -0.57 6.11
N GLY A 221 21.76 0.15 6.26
CA GLY A 221 22.29 0.54 7.57
C GLY A 221 21.32 1.42 8.36
N ALA A 222 20.72 2.41 7.71
CA ALA A 222 19.70 3.30 8.29
C ALA A 222 18.46 2.53 8.75
N ALA A 223 17.96 1.61 7.93
CA ALA A 223 16.84 0.75 8.29
C ALA A 223 17.14 -0.14 9.50
N THR A 224 18.37 -0.67 9.57
CA THR A 224 18.83 -1.45 10.72
C THR A 224 18.92 -0.59 11.98
N ALA A 225 19.42 0.64 11.87
CA ALA A 225 19.48 1.59 12.98
C ALA A 225 18.07 1.97 13.48
N LEU A 226 17.13 2.23 12.57
CA LEU A 226 15.73 2.53 12.91
C LEU A 226 15.11 1.39 13.72
N ASN A 227 15.19 0.15 13.24
CA ASN A 227 14.61 -0.99 13.96
C ASN A 227 15.20 -1.19 15.35
N ARG A 228 16.47 -0.83 15.58
CA ARG A 228 17.10 -0.88 16.92
C ARG A 228 16.63 0.23 17.84
N SER A 229 16.18 1.36 17.29
CA SER A 229 15.68 2.51 18.06
C SER A 229 14.24 2.34 18.52
N LEU A 230 13.49 1.38 17.99
CA LEU A 230 12.07 1.21 18.27
C LEU A 230 11.81 0.24 19.44
N PRO A 231 10.79 0.52 20.27
CA PRO A 231 10.28 -0.43 21.25
C PRO A 231 9.71 -1.70 20.57
N ASN A 232 9.59 -2.79 21.33
CA ASN A 232 8.96 -4.02 20.84
C ASN A 232 7.54 -3.74 20.30
N ASN A 233 7.22 -4.30 19.12
CA ASN A 233 5.97 -4.14 18.35
C ASN A 233 5.77 -2.84 17.56
N GLU A 234 6.63 -1.82 17.74
CA GLU A 234 6.57 -0.62 16.90
C GLU A 234 7.22 -0.87 15.53
N ARG A 235 6.76 -0.14 14.52
CA ARG A 235 7.12 -0.38 13.11
C ARG A 235 7.81 0.83 12.49
N ALA A 236 8.86 0.57 11.74
CA ALA A 236 9.49 1.54 10.85
C ALA A 236 9.07 1.30 9.39
N TYR A 237 8.95 2.39 8.64
CA TYR A 237 8.53 2.42 7.25
C TYR A 237 9.57 3.16 6.41
N ARG A 238 9.69 2.77 5.14
CA ARG A 238 10.39 3.56 4.11
C ARG A 238 9.36 4.12 3.13
N LEU A 239 9.30 5.44 3.04
CA LEU A 239 8.33 6.15 2.20
C LEU A 239 8.79 6.24 0.74
N GLY A 240 10.10 6.33 0.53
CA GLY A 240 10.73 6.40 -0.79
C GLY A 240 12.06 7.14 -0.72
N GLY A 241 12.98 6.89 -1.66
CA GLY A 241 14.30 7.55 -1.65
C GLY A 241 15.03 7.36 -0.31
N GLU A 242 15.40 8.46 0.33
CA GLU A 242 15.97 8.55 1.67
C GLU A 242 14.98 8.85 2.82
N GLU A 243 13.68 8.80 2.56
CA GLU A 243 12.63 9.13 3.53
C GLU A 243 12.09 7.89 4.25
N PHE A 244 11.98 8.01 5.57
CA PHE A 244 11.51 6.99 6.49
C PHE A 244 10.43 7.56 7.41
N ALA A 245 9.64 6.68 8.02
CA ALA A 245 8.65 7.08 9.01
C ALA A 245 8.53 6.06 10.15
N VAL A 246 8.01 6.53 11.28
CA VAL A 246 7.64 5.72 12.43
C VAL A 246 6.27 6.20 12.91
N LEU A 247 5.39 5.25 13.20
CA LEU A 247 4.11 5.51 13.86
C LEU A 247 4.18 4.91 15.26
N LEU A 248 3.79 5.67 16.27
CA LEU A 248 3.72 5.20 17.65
C LEU A 248 2.26 5.23 18.13
N GLY A 249 1.78 4.11 18.66
CA GLY A 249 0.40 3.98 19.13
C GLY A 249 0.08 4.90 20.32
N ALA A 250 -1.21 5.17 20.54
CA ALA A 250 -1.66 5.80 21.78
C ALA A 250 -1.43 4.85 22.96
N ALA A 251 -0.94 5.37 24.09
CA ALA A 251 -0.68 4.57 25.28
C ALA A 251 -1.97 3.91 25.77
N LEU A 252 -1.89 2.61 26.05
CA LEU A 252 -2.96 1.90 26.74
C LEU A 252 -3.01 2.33 28.22
N PRO A 253 -4.15 2.16 28.92
CA PRO A 253 -4.24 2.47 30.34
C PRO A 253 -3.16 1.75 31.15
N GLY A 254 -2.25 2.50 31.77
CA GLY A 254 -1.12 1.96 32.55
C GLY A 254 0.22 1.91 31.82
N GLU A 255 0.28 2.30 30.54
CA GLU A 255 1.52 2.47 29.79
C GLU A 255 2.14 3.87 30.00
N PRO A 256 3.47 4.01 29.81
CA PRO A 256 4.15 5.30 29.90
C PRO A 256 3.60 6.32 28.91
N ASP A 257 3.76 7.61 29.23
CA ASP A 257 3.32 8.72 28.38
C ASP A 257 3.95 8.62 26.98
N THR A 258 3.10 8.50 25.96
CA THR A 258 3.48 8.47 24.55
C THR A 258 4.39 9.62 24.12
N ALA A 259 4.28 10.79 24.75
CA ALA A 259 5.13 11.93 24.42
C ALA A 259 6.59 11.69 24.79
N GLU A 260 6.84 11.12 25.98
CA GLU A 260 8.19 10.78 26.41
C GLU A 260 8.76 9.61 25.59
N THR A 261 7.92 8.61 25.26
CA THR A 261 8.32 7.53 24.34
C THR A 261 8.72 8.07 22.97
N ALA A 262 7.94 8.98 22.40
CA ALA A 262 8.27 9.58 21.11
C ALA A 262 9.61 10.33 21.16
N ARG A 263 9.87 11.08 22.24
CA ARG A 263 11.13 11.80 22.45
C ARG A 263 12.32 10.85 22.56
N GLN A 264 12.17 9.77 23.33
CA GLN A 264 13.21 8.74 23.49
C GLN A 264 13.51 8.01 22.17
N VAL A 265 12.47 7.69 21.39
CA VAL A 265 12.64 7.10 20.06
C VAL A 265 13.41 8.05 19.15
N ALA A 266 13.04 9.34 19.11
CA ALA A 266 13.74 10.32 18.29
C ALA A 266 15.23 10.46 18.67
N GLU A 267 15.55 10.52 19.97
CA GLU A 267 16.93 10.56 20.46
C GLU A 267 17.71 9.29 20.08
N ALA A 268 17.09 8.12 20.23
CA ALA A 268 17.69 6.84 19.87
C ALA A 268 17.95 6.74 18.36
N VAL A 269 17.02 7.20 17.51
CA VAL A 269 17.21 7.27 16.06
C VAL A 269 18.40 8.17 15.70
N LEU A 270 18.47 9.38 16.25
CA LEU A 270 19.59 10.30 15.99
C LEU A 270 20.94 9.70 16.40
N LEU A 271 20.98 8.97 17.53
CA LEU A 271 22.19 8.34 18.03
C LEU A 271 22.61 7.15 17.16
N HIS A 272 21.72 6.18 16.92
CA HIS A 272 22.04 4.99 16.14
C HIS A 272 22.35 5.29 14.68
N MET A 273 21.73 6.33 14.09
CA MET A 273 22.07 6.74 12.72
C MET A 273 23.53 7.15 12.58
N ARG A 274 24.09 7.83 13.59
CA ARG A 274 25.50 8.26 13.58
C ARG A 274 26.48 7.08 13.64
N GLU A 275 26.04 5.92 14.12
CA GLU A 275 26.84 4.70 14.15
C GLU A 275 26.91 4.03 12.77
N VAL A 276 25.99 4.36 11.85
CA VAL A 276 26.00 3.85 10.48
C VAL A 276 27.18 4.47 9.74
N SER A 277 28.10 3.61 9.33
CA SER A 277 29.32 3.95 8.61
C SER A 277 29.60 2.92 7.52
N HIS A 278 30.33 3.32 6.49
CA HIS A 278 30.74 2.44 5.40
C HIS A 278 32.28 2.52 5.23
N PRO A 279 32.98 1.42 4.90
CA PRO A 279 34.44 1.41 4.80
C PRO A 279 35.01 2.46 3.83
N SER A 280 34.32 2.69 2.71
CA SER A 280 34.71 3.70 1.69
C SER A 280 34.53 5.16 2.16
N SER A 281 33.93 5.38 3.33
CA SER A 281 33.61 6.70 3.89
C SER A 281 34.00 6.79 5.37
N ALA A 282 35.14 6.20 5.74
CA ALA A 282 35.62 5.94 7.09
C ALA A 282 35.65 7.13 8.10
N ASN A 283 35.29 8.35 7.70
CA ASN A 283 35.19 9.54 8.56
C ASN A 283 33.85 10.29 8.44
N ARG A 284 32.81 9.70 7.83
CA ARG A 284 31.49 10.34 7.66
C ARG A 284 30.40 9.52 8.32
N HIS A 285 29.88 10.06 9.42
CA HIS A 285 28.68 9.55 10.08
C HIS A 285 27.44 9.88 9.24
N LEU A 286 26.52 8.93 9.11
CA LEU A 286 25.19 9.21 8.60
C LEU A 286 24.42 10.02 9.65
N THR A 287 23.80 11.12 9.26
CA THR A 287 22.88 11.86 10.14
C THR A 287 21.50 11.90 9.51
N CYS A 288 20.49 12.19 10.33
CA CYS A 288 19.14 12.37 9.84
C CYS A 288 18.47 13.56 10.56
N SER A 289 17.48 14.12 9.89
CA SER A 289 16.57 15.09 10.48
C SER A 289 15.23 14.41 10.74
N LEU A 290 14.55 14.77 11.84
CA LEU A 290 13.25 14.21 12.20
C LEU A 290 12.23 15.33 12.44
N GLY A 291 11.01 15.10 11.98
CA GLY A 291 9.83 15.88 12.34
C GLY A 291 8.84 15.01 13.08
N MET A 292 8.27 15.50 14.18
CA MET A 292 7.38 14.73 15.03
C MET A 292 6.07 15.47 15.25
N ALA A 293 4.94 14.76 15.18
CA ALA A 293 3.64 15.35 15.47
C ALA A 293 2.76 14.36 16.25
N ARG A 294 2.14 14.84 17.33
CA ARG A 294 1.10 14.12 18.05
C ARG A 294 -0.22 14.23 17.31
N LEU A 295 -0.96 13.14 17.11
CA LEU A 295 -2.32 13.17 16.59
C LEU A 295 -3.31 13.64 17.67
N PHE A 296 -3.93 14.80 17.46
CA PHE A 296 -4.96 15.35 18.36
C PHE A 296 -6.35 14.77 18.05
N SER A 297 -7.30 14.94 18.97
CA SER A 297 -8.66 14.37 18.83
C SER A 297 -9.51 15.08 17.77
N ASP A 298 -9.14 16.30 17.40
CA ASP A 298 -9.86 17.23 16.51
C ASP A 298 -9.25 17.32 15.10
N GLU A 299 -8.28 16.48 14.77
CA GLU A 299 -7.63 16.46 13.45
C GLU A 299 -7.57 15.06 12.82
N THR A 300 -7.29 15.00 11.53
CA THR A 300 -7.08 13.74 10.80
C THR A 300 -5.63 13.24 10.93
N PRO A 301 -5.38 11.93 10.80
CA PRO A 301 -4.02 11.39 10.72
C PRO A 301 -3.16 12.05 9.63
N GLN A 302 -3.76 12.40 8.49
CA GLN A 302 -3.10 13.12 7.39
C GLN A 302 -2.67 14.53 7.82
N SER A 303 -3.49 15.24 8.58
CA SER A 303 -3.12 16.55 9.15
C SER A 303 -1.92 16.40 10.10
N ALA A 304 -1.92 15.38 10.94
CA ALA A 304 -0.80 15.10 11.84
C ALA A 304 0.50 14.75 11.08
N GLN A 305 0.41 13.92 10.03
CA GLN A 305 1.55 13.65 9.13
C GLN A 305 2.07 14.95 8.52
N ARG A 306 1.19 15.81 8.00
CA ARG A 306 1.57 17.09 7.40
C ARG A 306 2.31 17.98 8.40
N ARG A 307 1.86 18.04 9.66
CA ARG A 307 2.56 18.75 10.74
C ARG A 307 3.94 18.13 11.04
N ALA A 308 4.07 16.81 11.00
CA ALA A 308 5.37 16.15 11.13
C ALA A 308 6.31 16.53 9.98
N ASP A 309 5.83 16.60 8.74
CA ASP A 309 6.63 17.06 7.59
C ASP A 309 7.10 18.52 7.75
N LEU A 310 6.23 19.39 8.27
CA LEU A 310 6.59 20.77 8.60
C LEU A 310 7.68 20.83 9.67
N ALA A 311 7.58 20.00 10.72
CA ALA A 311 8.61 19.91 11.74
C ALA A 311 9.94 19.37 11.17
N LEU A 312 9.89 18.38 10.29
CA LEU A 312 11.08 17.85 9.62
C LEU A 312 11.76 18.93 8.77
N PHE A 313 10.98 19.75 8.08
CA PHE A 313 11.51 20.90 7.36
C PHE A 313 12.22 21.88 8.29
N ARG A 314 11.63 22.22 9.45
CA ARG A 314 12.29 23.05 10.47
C ARG A 314 13.59 22.41 10.97
N ALA A 315 13.61 21.08 11.19
CA ALA A 315 14.81 20.37 11.61
C ALA A 315 15.95 20.53 10.60
N LYS A 316 15.64 20.45 9.30
CA LYS A 316 16.61 20.67 8.22
C LYS A 316 17.08 22.12 8.14
N ALA A 317 16.16 23.08 8.28
CA ALA A 317 16.48 24.52 8.26
C ALA A 317 17.35 24.92 9.45
N ASN A 318 17.09 24.34 10.63
CA ASN A 318 17.81 24.60 11.88
C ASN A 318 19.14 23.84 12.01
N GLY A 319 19.76 23.47 10.88
CA GLY A 319 21.10 22.88 10.85
C GLY A 319 21.16 21.35 10.83
N ARG A 320 20.04 20.65 10.60
CA ARG A 320 19.96 19.18 10.45
C ARG A 320 20.40 18.39 11.69
N ASN A 321 20.46 17.06 11.60
CA ASN A 321 20.93 16.16 12.66
C ASN A 321 20.20 16.38 14.00
N ARG A 322 18.88 16.59 13.93
CA ARG A 322 18.01 16.93 15.06
C ARG A 322 16.57 16.51 14.83
N SER A 323 15.79 16.49 15.90
CA SER A 323 14.34 16.34 15.87
C SER A 323 13.67 17.66 16.22
N GLU A 324 12.61 18.00 15.51
CA GLU A 324 11.70 19.10 15.87
C GLU A 324 10.30 18.53 16.13
N VAL A 325 9.59 19.10 17.08
CA VAL A 325 8.21 18.72 17.41
C VAL A 325 7.26 19.78 16.87
N ALA A 326 6.24 19.34 16.15
CA ALA A 326 5.17 20.21 15.72
C ALA A 326 4.28 20.59 16.90
N GLY A 327 4.01 21.88 17.05
CA GLY A 327 3.02 22.39 17.99
C GLY A 327 1.61 21.87 17.70
N SER A 328 0.69 22.16 18.63
CA SER A 328 -0.75 22.02 18.38
C SER A 328 -1.16 22.86 17.17
N ALA A 329 -2.25 22.50 16.49
CA ALA A 329 -2.83 23.28 15.39
C ALA A 329 -3.13 24.76 15.77
N ALA A 330 -3.05 25.11 17.05
CA ALA A 330 -3.18 26.46 17.59
C ALA A 330 -1.86 27.25 17.76
N GLU A 331 -0.68 26.69 17.45
CA GLU A 331 0.59 27.45 17.50
C GLU A 331 0.96 28.02 16.12
N PRO A 332 1.07 29.37 15.98
CA PRO A 332 1.50 30.00 14.74
C PRO A 332 2.89 29.52 14.33
N LEU A 333 3.08 29.32 13.02
CA LEU A 333 4.33 28.88 12.41
C LEU A 333 5.37 30.01 12.47
N VAL A 334 6.06 30.18 13.60
CA VAL A 334 7.19 31.14 13.69
C VAL A 334 8.44 30.49 13.11
N LEU A 335 8.77 30.81 11.86
CA LEU A 335 10.06 30.45 11.26
C LEU A 335 11.17 31.33 11.85
N PRO A 336 12.34 30.78 12.23
CA PRO A 336 13.46 31.57 12.70
C PRO A 336 13.96 32.52 11.61
N GLU A 337 14.16 33.78 11.99
CA GLU A 337 14.45 34.93 11.13
C GLU A 337 15.86 34.93 10.49
N GLN A 338 16.51 33.78 10.29
CA GLN A 338 17.93 33.75 9.94
C GLN A 338 18.28 33.01 8.63
N ASP A 339 18.88 33.81 7.74
CA ASP A 339 19.57 33.52 6.48
C ASP A 339 18.74 33.06 5.27
N SER A 340 18.05 34.03 4.67
CA SER A 340 17.40 33.98 3.35
C SER A 340 18.31 33.57 2.17
N ARG A 341 19.63 33.42 2.38
CA ARG A 341 20.58 32.96 1.34
C ARG A 341 20.80 31.45 1.32
N ALA A 342 20.45 30.72 2.38
CA ALA A 342 20.61 29.26 2.46
C ALA A 342 19.38 28.49 1.98
N LEU A 343 18.23 29.16 1.87
CA LEU A 343 16.96 28.57 1.43
C LEU A 343 16.90 28.33 -0.08
N GLU A 344 17.54 29.17 -0.90
CA GLU A 344 17.45 29.11 -2.37
C GLU A 344 17.91 27.76 -3.00
N PRO A 345 19.08 27.20 -2.67
CA PRO A 345 19.57 25.98 -3.34
C PRO A 345 18.79 24.72 -2.94
N LEU A 346 18.38 24.62 -1.67
CA LEU A 346 17.64 23.47 -1.13
C LEU A 346 16.17 23.47 -1.57
N PHE A 347 15.59 24.67 -1.68
CA PHE A 347 14.25 24.90 -2.24
C PHE A 347 14.20 24.51 -3.72
N LEU A 348 15.19 24.95 -4.50
CA LEU A 348 15.33 24.59 -5.93
C LEU A 348 15.56 23.09 -6.14
N GLU A 349 16.27 22.42 -5.23
CA GLU A 349 16.51 20.99 -5.29
C GLU A 349 15.24 20.17 -4.99
N LYS A 350 14.43 20.59 -4.00
CA LYS A 350 13.12 19.96 -3.73
C LYS A 350 12.09 20.23 -4.82
N LEU A 351 12.05 21.45 -5.36
CA LEU A 351 11.19 21.76 -6.51
C LEU A 351 11.60 20.93 -7.73
N LYS A 352 12.90 20.79 -8.00
CA LYS A 352 13.39 19.91 -9.07
C LYS A 352 13.11 18.44 -8.81
N SER A 353 13.34 17.93 -7.61
CA SER A 353 13.13 16.50 -7.31
C SER A 353 11.66 16.09 -7.35
N SER A 354 10.75 16.96 -6.90
CA SER A 354 9.30 16.72 -6.96
C SER A 354 8.74 16.78 -8.38
N ILE A 355 9.54 17.22 -9.36
CA ILE A 355 9.13 17.47 -10.76
C ILE A 355 9.87 16.56 -11.73
N ASP A 356 11.14 16.28 -11.45
CA ASP A 356 11.96 15.29 -12.16
C ASP A 356 11.38 13.87 -12.00
N LEU A 357 10.52 13.64 -11.00
CA LEU A 357 9.80 12.37 -10.81
C LEU A 357 8.44 12.29 -11.53
N THR A 358 7.90 13.38 -12.11
CA THR A 358 6.51 13.36 -12.65
C THR A 358 6.17 14.36 -13.78
N THR A 359 7.12 14.88 -14.56
CA THR A 359 6.74 15.54 -15.84
C THR A 359 6.41 14.51 -16.94
N SER A 360 5.30 13.80 -16.71
CA SER A 360 4.56 13.02 -17.70
C SER A 360 3.97 13.89 -18.82
N ASP A 361 3.59 13.29 -19.95
CA ASP A 361 3.05 13.93 -21.16
C ASP A 361 1.65 14.60 -21.00
N ARG A 362 1.35 15.16 -19.83
CA ARG A 362 0.02 15.65 -19.43
C ARG A 362 0.12 16.87 -18.51
N ASP A 363 -1.00 17.58 -18.35
CA ASP A 363 -1.16 18.64 -17.34
C ASP A 363 -0.95 18.10 -15.92
N LEU A 364 -0.53 18.99 -15.00
CA LEU A 364 -0.33 18.66 -13.60
C LEU A 364 -1.62 18.15 -12.94
N THR A 365 -1.53 17.12 -12.10
CA THR A 365 -2.65 16.62 -11.29
C THR A 365 -3.01 17.56 -10.16
N ASP A 366 -4.22 17.37 -9.61
CA ASP A 366 -4.65 18.06 -8.38
C ASP A 366 -3.71 17.76 -7.20
N GLU A 367 -3.14 16.55 -7.12
CA GLU A 367 -2.11 16.19 -6.12
C GLU A 367 -0.80 16.96 -6.35
N GLU A 368 -0.35 17.10 -7.59
CA GLU A 368 0.85 17.86 -7.94
C GLU A 368 0.64 19.37 -7.67
N TRP A 369 -0.52 19.93 -8.00
CA TRP A 369 -0.90 21.29 -7.62
C TRP A 369 -0.95 21.48 -6.10
N THR A 370 -1.45 20.50 -5.36
CA THR A 370 -1.49 20.52 -3.89
C THR A 370 -0.09 20.50 -3.30
N ASN A 371 0.82 19.71 -3.87
CA ASN A 371 2.23 19.68 -3.46
C ASN A 371 2.91 21.02 -3.74
N LEU A 372 2.65 21.64 -4.89
CA LEU A 372 3.16 22.99 -5.20
C LEU A 372 2.64 24.03 -4.21
N LEU A 373 1.33 24.02 -3.90
CA LEU A 373 0.75 24.92 -2.91
C LEU A 373 1.37 24.74 -1.53
N GLN A 374 1.63 23.49 -1.12
CA GLN A 374 2.30 23.21 0.15
C GLN A 374 3.71 23.79 0.21
N ILE A 375 4.45 23.70 -0.90
CA ILE A 375 5.77 24.33 -1.02
C ILE A 375 5.65 25.86 -0.97
N ALA A 376 4.64 26.45 -1.60
CA ALA A 376 4.41 27.89 -1.59
C ALA A 376 4.19 28.42 -0.16
N ILE A 377 3.29 27.78 0.59
CA ILE A 377 2.99 28.12 1.99
C ILE A 377 4.24 27.98 2.86
N LEU A 378 5.03 26.93 2.63
CA LEU A 378 6.29 26.70 3.34
C LEU A 378 7.38 27.73 3.05
N SER A 379 7.36 28.30 1.84
CA SER A 379 8.45 29.14 1.35
C SER A 379 8.20 30.61 1.60
N VAL A 380 6.94 31.05 1.50
CA VAL A 380 6.55 32.43 1.76
C VAL A 380 6.39 32.62 3.27
N PRO A 381 7.24 33.43 3.92
CA PRO A 381 7.15 33.64 5.35
C PRO A 381 5.77 34.16 5.73
N ASN A 382 5.23 33.61 6.83
CA ASN A 382 3.92 33.97 7.38
C ASN A 382 2.70 33.61 6.51
N ALA A 383 2.86 32.80 5.45
CA ALA A 383 1.73 32.12 4.83
C ALA A 383 1.34 30.90 5.69
N GLU A 384 0.06 30.71 5.94
CA GLU A 384 -0.47 29.67 6.82
C GLU A 384 -1.43 28.73 6.09
N LEU A 385 -2.25 29.30 5.20
CA LEU A 385 -3.22 28.62 4.36
C LEU A 385 -3.04 29.08 2.91
N GLY A 386 -3.74 28.47 1.98
CA GLY A 386 -3.77 28.99 0.62
C GLY A 386 -4.62 28.18 -0.34
N SER A 387 -4.73 28.69 -1.56
CA SER A 387 -5.41 28.04 -2.68
C SER A 387 -4.70 28.32 -4.01
N ILE A 388 -4.88 27.41 -4.98
CA ILE A 388 -4.48 27.62 -6.37
C ILE A 388 -5.70 27.42 -7.28
N ASP A 389 -6.03 28.48 -8.00
CA ASP A 389 -7.07 28.46 -9.03
C ASP A 389 -6.40 28.41 -10.40
N VAL A 390 -6.57 27.32 -11.14
CA VAL A 390 -5.87 27.06 -12.42
C VAL A 390 -6.81 27.30 -13.59
N ARG A 391 -6.34 28.02 -14.60
CA ARG A 391 -7.13 28.33 -15.79
C ARG A 391 -7.39 27.08 -16.63
N GLN A 392 -8.66 26.81 -16.90
CA GLN A 392 -9.16 25.73 -17.74
C GLN A 392 -10.20 26.29 -18.72
N GLY A 393 -9.75 26.62 -19.94
CA GLY A 393 -10.57 27.32 -20.93
C GLY A 393 -10.89 28.75 -20.50
N GLU A 394 -12.18 29.07 -20.44
CA GLU A 394 -12.70 30.40 -20.07
C GLU A 394 -12.81 30.62 -18.54
N PHE A 395 -12.61 29.56 -17.75
CA PHE A 395 -12.78 29.58 -16.30
C PHE A 395 -11.45 29.29 -15.57
N PHE A 396 -11.39 29.66 -14.30
CA PHE A 396 -10.39 29.22 -13.35
C PHE A 396 -11.02 28.20 -12.41
N VAL A 397 -10.37 27.07 -12.19
CA VAL A 397 -10.87 26.00 -11.33
C VAL A 397 -9.98 25.89 -10.12
N GLN A 398 -10.55 25.85 -8.92
CA GLN A 398 -9.75 25.60 -7.72
C GLN A 398 -9.21 24.17 -7.73
N ARG A 399 -7.92 24.02 -8.01
CA ARG A 399 -7.26 22.70 -8.14
C ARG A 399 -6.51 22.27 -6.89
N ALA A 400 -6.18 23.22 -6.02
CA ALA A 400 -5.52 22.93 -4.75
C ALA A 400 -5.99 23.90 -3.67
N GLN A 401 -6.11 23.38 -2.46
CA GLN A 401 -6.39 24.15 -1.26
C GLN A 401 -5.66 23.53 -0.06
N ILE A 402 -5.17 24.36 0.85
CA ILE A 402 -4.60 23.93 2.13
C ILE A 402 -5.17 24.82 3.22
N GLY A 403 -5.84 24.21 4.19
CA GLY A 403 -6.42 24.93 5.33
C GLY A 403 -7.91 25.27 5.22
N TYR A 404 -8.56 24.81 4.16
CA TYR A 404 -9.99 24.98 3.87
C TYR A 404 -10.71 23.63 3.73
N SER A 405 -12.03 23.68 3.55
CA SER A 405 -12.85 22.50 3.27
C SER A 405 -12.58 21.95 1.87
N ASP A 406 -12.62 20.62 1.71
CA ASP A 406 -12.52 19.94 0.42
C ASP A 406 -13.71 20.26 -0.51
N GLU A 407 -14.80 20.80 0.03
CA GLU A 407 -15.96 21.27 -0.75
C GLU A 407 -15.63 22.41 -1.71
N LEU A 408 -14.50 23.12 -1.49
CA LEU A 408 -14.08 24.23 -2.35
C LEU A 408 -13.28 23.75 -3.58
N LEU A 409 -12.81 22.50 -3.58
CA LEU A 409 -12.10 21.93 -4.72
C LEU A 409 -13.06 21.75 -5.91
N GLY A 410 -12.63 22.20 -7.09
CA GLY A 410 -13.43 22.13 -8.31
C GLY A 410 -14.39 23.30 -8.52
N LEU A 411 -14.44 24.29 -7.61
CA LEU A 411 -15.19 25.52 -7.85
C LEU A 411 -14.66 26.28 -9.08
N HIS A 412 -15.58 26.83 -9.88
CA HIS A 412 -15.28 27.51 -11.14
C HIS A 412 -15.46 29.02 -10.99
N TYR A 413 -14.46 29.79 -11.41
CA TYR A 413 -14.47 31.24 -11.39
C TYR A 413 -14.33 31.77 -12.81
N SER A 414 -15.20 32.69 -13.19
CA SER A 414 -15.01 33.47 -14.41
C SER A 414 -13.80 34.39 -14.28
N ARG A 415 -13.27 34.82 -15.42
CA ARG A 415 -12.23 35.86 -15.48
C ARG A 415 -12.64 37.14 -14.74
N ALA A 416 -13.92 37.50 -14.80
CA ALA A 416 -14.43 38.71 -14.14
C ALA A 416 -14.38 38.59 -12.61
N GLU A 417 -14.72 37.42 -12.07
CA GLU A 417 -14.64 37.13 -10.63
C GLU A 417 -13.19 37.13 -10.15
N GLN A 418 -12.29 36.48 -10.88
CA GLN A 418 -10.86 36.48 -10.54
C GLN A 418 -10.24 37.88 -10.59
N LEU A 419 -10.64 38.69 -11.58
CA LEU A 419 -10.16 40.06 -11.67
C LEU A 419 -10.74 40.96 -10.56
N TYR A 420 -11.99 40.70 -10.15
CA TYR A 420 -12.62 41.39 -9.03
C TYR A 420 -11.95 41.03 -7.70
N TRP A 421 -11.67 39.75 -7.47
CA TRP A 421 -10.88 39.28 -6.33
C TRP A 421 -9.49 39.92 -6.32
N TYR A 422 -8.76 39.85 -7.44
CA TYR A 422 -7.43 40.43 -7.55
C TYR A 422 -7.40 41.95 -7.37
N GLY A 423 -8.35 42.72 -7.90
CA GLY A 423 -8.61 44.08 -7.43
C GLY A 423 -7.60 45.21 -7.71
N LEU A 424 -6.41 44.96 -8.28
CA LEU A 424 -5.50 46.01 -8.79
C LEU A 424 -5.71 46.34 -10.27
N GLY A 425 -6.77 45.79 -10.88
CA GLY A 425 -7.13 46.03 -12.28
C GLY A 425 -6.34 45.17 -13.28
N GLU A 426 -6.87 45.10 -14.50
CA GLU A 426 -6.41 44.16 -15.53
C GLU A 426 -4.95 44.35 -15.95
N LYS A 427 -4.49 45.61 -15.98
CA LYS A 427 -3.10 45.93 -16.33
C LYS A 427 -2.09 45.28 -15.38
N ASN A 428 -2.31 45.37 -14.08
CA ASN A 428 -1.41 44.78 -13.07
C ASN A 428 -1.58 43.25 -13.02
N TRP A 429 -2.80 42.77 -13.29
CA TRP A 429 -3.12 41.35 -13.34
C TRP A 429 -2.34 40.62 -14.43
N VAL A 430 -2.34 41.14 -15.67
CA VAL A 430 -1.55 40.56 -16.78
C VAL A 430 -0.04 40.80 -16.65
N GLN A 431 0.38 41.64 -15.70
CA GLN A 431 1.78 41.83 -15.33
C GLN A 431 2.22 40.92 -14.18
N GLY A 432 1.28 40.16 -13.58
CA GLY A 432 1.60 39.22 -12.50
C GLY A 432 2.09 39.94 -11.25
N GLU A 433 1.63 41.17 -11.04
CA GLU A 433 2.00 41.94 -9.85
C GLU A 433 1.35 41.32 -8.61
N PRO A 434 2.12 40.87 -7.60
CA PRO A 434 1.57 40.35 -6.37
C PRO A 434 0.97 41.50 -5.57
N ARG A 435 -0.02 41.17 -4.75
CA ARG A 435 -0.63 42.14 -3.85
C ARG A 435 -0.99 41.51 -2.53
N THR A 436 -1.20 42.36 -1.54
CA THR A 436 -1.78 41.97 -0.25
C THR A 436 -3.17 42.58 -0.09
N MET A 437 -4.09 41.81 0.47
CA MET A 437 -5.42 42.21 0.95
C MET A 437 -5.49 41.96 2.45
N LEU A 438 -6.27 42.78 3.17
CA LEU A 438 -6.46 42.68 4.62
C LEU A 438 -7.93 42.35 4.94
N GLY A 439 -8.19 41.81 6.13
CA GLY A 439 -9.48 41.27 6.57
C GLY A 439 -10.75 41.94 6.00
N ASP A 440 -10.94 43.24 6.21
CA ASP A 440 -12.14 43.94 5.73
C ASP A 440 -12.26 43.95 4.20
N GLU A 441 -11.15 44.11 3.49
CA GLU A 441 -11.10 44.03 2.03
C GLU A 441 -11.36 42.60 1.53
N ILE A 442 -10.85 41.60 2.24
CA ILE A 442 -11.07 40.18 1.92
C ILE A 442 -12.57 39.86 1.98
N VAL A 443 -13.25 40.26 3.07
CA VAL A 443 -14.70 40.08 3.22
C VAL A 443 -15.43 40.82 2.11
N GLN A 444 -15.11 42.10 1.87
CA GLN A 444 -15.78 42.91 0.85
C GLN A 444 -15.67 42.30 -0.55
N ARG A 445 -14.50 41.78 -0.91
CA ARG A 445 -14.27 41.17 -2.24
C ARG A 445 -14.82 39.77 -2.37
N SER A 446 -14.92 39.02 -1.27
CA SER A 446 -15.60 37.73 -1.25
C SER A 446 -17.11 37.86 -1.45
N SER A 447 -17.70 38.99 -1.05
CA SER A 447 -19.12 39.29 -1.17
C SER A 447 -19.56 39.80 -2.56
N MET A 448 -18.91 39.37 -3.64
CA MET A 448 -19.26 39.84 -4.99
C MET A 448 -20.75 39.55 -5.29
N PRO A 449 -21.61 40.56 -5.54
CA PRO A 449 -23.07 40.40 -5.59
C PRO A 449 -23.64 39.51 -6.72
N ALA A 450 -22.79 38.83 -7.49
CA ALA A 450 -23.14 38.06 -8.67
C ALA A 450 -22.41 36.70 -8.79
N SER A 451 -21.66 36.26 -7.77
CA SER A 451 -21.03 34.92 -7.82
C SER A 451 -22.02 33.83 -7.41
N GLU A 452 -22.07 32.74 -8.18
CA GLU A 452 -22.91 31.57 -7.85
C GLU A 452 -22.43 30.83 -6.60
N HIS A 453 -21.19 31.10 -6.15
CA HIS A 453 -20.48 30.38 -5.10
C HIS A 453 -20.47 31.09 -3.73
N LEU A 454 -21.17 32.22 -3.59
CA LEU A 454 -21.16 33.04 -2.36
C LEU A 454 -21.54 32.22 -1.10
N SER A 455 -22.51 31.31 -1.23
CA SER A 455 -22.98 30.47 -0.13
C SER A 455 -21.95 29.42 0.32
N ASP A 456 -21.12 28.93 -0.61
CA ASP A 456 -20.13 27.88 -0.33
C ASP A 456 -18.93 28.50 0.40
N PHE A 457 -18.57 29.72 0.01
CA PHE A 457 -17.55 30.53 0.67
C PHE A 457 -17.94 30.96 2.09
N GLU A 458 -19.17 31.42 2.30
CA GLU A 458 -19.67 31.80 3.63
C GLU A 458 -19.76 30.62 4.60
N ARG A 459 -20.03 29.41 4.11
CA ARG A 459 -20.14 28.19 4.94
C ARG A 459 -18.81 27.48 5.17
N SER A 460 -17.95 27.42 4.15
CA SER A 460 -16.82 26.49 4.11
C SER A 460 -15.46 27.15 3.81
N GLY A 461 -15.43 28.46 3.54
CA GLY A 461 -14.24 29.21 3.11
C GLY A 461 -13.44 29.94 4.19
N ARG A 462 -13.86 29.92 5.46
CA ARG A 462 -13.19 30.58 6.60
C ARG A 462 -12.87 32.07 6.39
N ILE A 463 -13.58 32.75 5.49
CA ILE A 463 -13.30 34.13 5.07
C ILE A 463 -13.22 35.11 6.26
N TYR A 464 -14.09 34.95 7.25
CA TYR A 464 -14.12 35.82 8.44
C TYR A 464 -12.92 35.62 9.39
N GLU A 465 -12.16 34.53 9.22
CA GLU A 465 -10.96 34.25 9.99
C GLU A 465 -9.70 34.84 9.34
N LEU A 466 -9.74 35.08 8.02
CA LEU A 466 -8.61 35.58 7.25
C LEU A 466 -8.26 37.02 7.67
N LYS A 467 -7.00 37.25 8.01
CA LYS A 467 -6.46 38.55 8.43
C LYS A 467 -5.67 39.22 7.32
N ALA A 468 -4.96 38.44 6.51
CA ALA A 468 -4.28 38.92 5.31
C ALA A 468 -4.23 37.83 4.23
N THR A 469 -4.31 38.24 2.96
CA THR A 469 -4.15 37.37 1.78
C THR A 469 -3.15 37.99 0.82
N LEU A 470 -2.11 37.26 0.46
CA LEU A 470 -1.24 37.55 -0.68
C LEU A 470 -1.84 36.88 -1.91
N CYS A 471 -2.22 37.68 -2.91
CA CYS A 471 -2.72 37.21 -4.20
C CYS A 471 -1.68 37.47 -5.29
N LEU A 472 -1.36 36.42 -6.07
CA LEU A 472 -0.34 36.48 -7.11
C LEU A 472 -0.80 35.75 -8.39
N PRO A 473 -0.96 36.45 -9.53
CA PRO A 473 -1.21 35.82 -10.82
C PRO A 473 0.06 35.15 -11.38
N LEU A 474 -0.06 33.90 -11.84
CA LEU A 474 1.01 33.14 -12.51
C LEU A 474 0.87 33.31 -14.03
N LEU A 475 1.94 33.72 -14.70
CA LEU A 475 1.92 34.18 -16.09
C LEU A 475 2.71 33.27 -17.03
N LEU A 476 2.06 32.67 -18.03
CA LEU A 476 2.75 31.96 -19.12
C LEU A 476 2.48 32.65 -20.46
N ASP A 477 3.54 33.04 -21.17
CA ASP A 477 3.48 33.69 -22.49
C ASP A 477 2.55 34.92 -22.54
N GLY A 478 2.48 35.68 -21.44
CA GLY A 478 1.65 36.89 -21.31
C GLY A 478 0.21 36.65 -20.90
N GLU A 479 -0.18 35.39 -20.63
CA GLU A 479 -1.49 35.03 -20.12
C GLU A 479 -1.42 34.54 -18.67
N VAL A 480 -2.41 34.93 -17.85
CA VAL A 480 -2.56 34.39 -16.50
C VAL A 480 -3.09 32.95 -16.61
N ILE A 481 -2.29 31.99 -16.15
CA ILE A 481 -2.61 30.56 -16.18
C ILE A 481 -3.09 30.04 -14.83
N ALA A 482 -2.81 30.73 -13.73
CA ALA A 482 -3.31 30.39 -12.41
C ALA A 482 -3.26 31.59 -11.47
N HIS A 483 -4.01 31.52 -10.36
CA HIS A 483 -3.87 32.38 -9.20
C HIS A 483 -3.36 31.60 -8.02
N LEU A 484 -2.34 32.14 -7.37
CA LEU A 484 -1.88 31.69 -6.07
C LEU A 484 -2.39 32.66 -5.01
N ASN A 485 -3.20 32.16 -4.08
CA ASN A 485 -3.63 32.87 -2.90
C ASN A 485 -2.95 32.24 -1.68
N LEU A 486 -2.26 33.06 -0.90
CA LEU A 486 -1.59 32.66 0.34
C LEU A 486 -2.15 33.47 1.49
N ASP A 487 -2.62 32.79 2.51
CA ASP A 487 -3.52 33.36 3.50
C ASP A 487 -2.93 33.25 4.90
N ARG A 488 -3.28 34.22 5.74
CA ARG A 488 -2.87 34.31 7.13
C ARG A 488 -4.08 34.53 8.03
N VAL A 489 -4.17 33.77 9.11
CA VAL A 489 -5.22 33.89 10.14
C VAL A 489 -4.69 34.44 11.46
N SER A 490 -3.39 34.33 11.72
CA SER A 490 -2.79 34.73 13.00
C SER A 490 -2.51 36.23 13.17
N ASP A 491 -2.29 36.97 12.08
CA ASP A 491 -1.80 38.36 12.11
C ASP A 491 -2.44 39.22 11.01
N SER A 492 -2.83 40.46 11.35
CA SER A 492 -3.44 41.44 10.45
C SER A 492 -2.45 42.36 9.74
N ARG A 493 -1.13 42.19 9.96
CA ARG A 493 -0.11 42.91 9.20
C ARG A 493 -0.05 42.40 7.74
N PRO A 494 0.13 43.30 6.77
CA PRO A 494 0.31 42.89 5.38
C PRO A 494 1.58 42.03 5.23
N PHE A 495 1.59 41.16 4.22
CA PHE A 495 2.81 40.49 3.78
C PHE A 495 3.88 41.51 3.43
N SER A 496 5.11 41.22 3.85
CA SER A 496 6.23 42.11 3.65
C SER A 496 6.69 42.13 2.19
N GLU A 497 7.45 43.16 1.81
CA GLU A 497 8.14 43.21 0.52
C GLU A 497 9.04 41.99 0.26
N GLN A 498 9.56 41.37 1.32
CA GLN A 498 10.34 40.14 1.20
C GLN A 498 9.46 38.93 0.88
N ASP A 499 8.29 38.82 1.53
CA ASP A 499 7.33 37.74 1.29
C ASP A 499 6.82 37.80 -0.15
N LEU A 500 6.50 39.00 -0.63
CA LEU A 500 6.08 39.25 -2.02
C LEU A 500 7.16 38.84 -3.04
N ARG A 501 8.45 39.13 -2.75
CA ARG A 501 9.56 38.70 -3.59
C ARG A 501 9.70 37.19 -3.65
N ILE A 502 9.59 36.50 -2.51
CA ILE A 502 9.70 35.04 -2.45
C ILE A 502 8.52 34.39 -3.19
N ALA A 503 7.31 34.90 -2.99
CA ALA A 503 6.12 34.44 -3.70
C ALA A 503 6.29 34.57 -5.23
N ARG A 504 6.87 35.69 -5.70
CA ARG A 504 7.15 35.90 -7.12
C ARG A 504 8.16 34.90 -7.69
N ILE A 505 9.26 34.65 -6.98
CA ILE A 505 10.26 33.64 -7.39
C ILE A 505 9.62 32.25 -7.50
N PHE A 506 8.77 31.90 -6.52
CA PHE A 506 8.02 30.64 -6.57
C PHE A 506 7.07 30.58 -7.77
N ALA A 507 6.30 31.64 -8.04
CA ALA A 507 5.38 31.71 -9.17
C ALA A 507 6.09 31.59 -10.53
N ASP A 508 7.25 32.22 -10.70
CA ASP A 508 8.06 32.11 -11.91
C ASP A 508 8.49 30.65 -12.16
N GLN A 509 8.88 29.95 -11.10
CA GLN A 509 9.27 28.54 -11.20
C GLN A 509 8.07 27.67 -11.57
N VAL A 510 6.95 27.77 -10.85
CA VAL A 510 5.72 27.00 -11.16
C VAL A 510 5.26 27.23 -12.59
N THR A 511 5.36 28.47 -13.06
CA THR A 511 5.05 28.82 -14.45
C THR A 511 5.94 28.08 -15.45
N VAL A 512 7.26 28.07 -15.24
CA VAL A 512 8.20 27.35 -16.13
C VAL A 512 7.88 25.85 -16.18
N LEU A 513 7.43 25.30 -15.06
CA LEU A 513 7.10 23.89 -14.91
C LEU A 513 5.80 23.54 -15.66
N ALA A 514 4.77 24.37 -15.48
CA ALA A 514 3.53 24.28 -16.25
C ALA A 514 3.79 24.46 -17.76
N ALA A 515 4.72 25.34 -18.15
CA ALA A 515 5.12 25.54 -19.54
C ALA A 515 5.79 24.30 -20.14
N ALA A 516 6.70 23.67 -19.39
CA ALA A 516 7.41 22.48 -19.81
C ALA A 516 6.45 21.30 -20.05
N ALA A 517 5.44 21.13 -19.20
CA ALA A 517 4.38 20.14 -19.35
C ALA A 517 3.57 20.37 -20.65
N ARG A 518 3.08 21.60 -20.87
CA ARG A 518 2.28 21.95 -22.05
C ARG A 518 3.03 21.81 -23.39
N ARG A 519 4.32 22.17 -23.43
CA ARG A 519 5.13 22.05 -24.68
C ARG A 519 5.34 20.60 -25.11
N ARG A 520 5.51 19.67 -24.18
CA ARG A 520 5.66 18.23 -24.50
C ARG A 520 4.35 17.59 -24.95
N GLU A 521 3.22 17.98 -24.35
CA GLU A 521 1.89 17.55 -24.81
C GLU A 521 1.61 18.02 -26.26
N ALA A 522 1.93 19.27 -26.59
CA ALA A 522 1.80 19.81 -27.94
C ALA A 522 2.69 19.07 -28.97
N TRP A 523 3.93 18.74 -28.59
CA TRP A 523 4.86 17.97 -29.42
C TRP A 523 4.37 16.53 -29.70
N ASN A 524 3.78 15.88 -28.71
CA ASN A 524 3.24 14.52 -28.86
C ASN A 524 1.96 14.50 -29.73
N ARG A 525 1.09 15.50 -29.60
CA ARG A 525 -0.05 15.67 -30.51
C ARG A 525 0.40 15.89 -31.95
N PHE A 526 1.49 16.63 -32.17
CA PHE A 526 2.06 16.87 -33.49
C PHE A 526 2.70 15.62 -34.11
N THR A 527 3.42 14.83 -33.32
CA THR A 527 4.07 13.58 -33.80
C THR A 527 3.09 12.44 -34.04
N GLN A 528 1.96 12.38 -33.34
CA GLN A 528 0.88 11.40 -33.59
C GLN A 528 0.00 11.76 -34.80
N THR A 529 0.04 12.99 -35.29
CA THR A 529 -0.77 13.46 -36.43
C THR A 529 0.01 13.60 -37.74
N SER A 530 1.31 13.28 -37.75
CA SER A 530 2.11 13.26 -38.98
C SER A 530 1.72 12.04 -39.84
N PRO A 531 1.26 12.20 -41.09
CA PRO A 531 0.92 11.06 -41.95
C PRO A 531 2.19 10.25 -42.21
N ALA A 532 2.11 8.92 -42.04
CA ALA A 532 3.15 8.01 -42.46
C ALA A 532 3.54 8.30 -43.92
N GLU A 533 4.82 8.53 -44.17
CA GLU A 533 5.37 8.70 -45.52
C GLU A 533 4.97 7.49 -46.39
N PRO A 534 4.51 7.70 -47.63
CA PRO A 534 4.21 6.60 -48.54
C PRO A 534 5.52 5.95 -49.00
N GLY A 535 5.72 4.70 -48.58
CA GLY A 535 6.78 3.81 -49.07
C GLY A 535 6.46 3.17 -50.41
#